data_AF-A0A0D6DZU5-F1
#
_entry.id   AF-A0A0D6DZU5-F1
#
_cell.length_a   1.000
_cell.length_b   1.000
_cell.length_c   1.000
_cell.angle_alpha   90.00
_cell.angle_beta   90.00
_cell.angle_gamma   90.00
#
_symmetry.space_group_name_H-M   'P 1'
#
loop_
_entity.id
_entity.type
_entity.pdbx_description
1 polymer ?
#
loop_
_entity_poly.entity_id
_entity_poly.type
_entity_poly.pdbx_seq_one_letter_code
_entity_poly.pdbx_strand_id
1 'polypeptide(L)'
;MLLYFLYKLITVYEWILIIYAFMSWAPDIRNSQVGRIIEKLSRPFLSIFDRLPLQFGGIDFTIVLAIVALNAIQRLLLMIA
;
A
#
# COMPACT_ATOMS: atom_id res chain seq x y z
N MET A 1 -20.24 -14.74 1.14
CA MET A 1 -20.60 -13.32 0.97
C MET A 1 -19.60 -12.38 1.67
N LEU A 2 -19.33 -12.58 2.97
CA LEU A 2 -18.35 -11.77 3.73
C LEU A 2 -16.92 -11.81 3.14
N LEU A 3 -16.42 -13.00 2.81
CA LEU A 3 -15.08 -13.19 2.24
C LEU A 3 -14.88 -12.46 0.90
N TYR A 4 -15.90 -12.42 0.05
CA TYR A 4 -15.87 -11.68 -1.21
C TYR A 4 -15.76 -10.17 -0.99
N PHE A 5 -16.45 -9.63 0.01
CA PHE A 5 -16.35 -8.23 0.37
C PHE A 5 -14.95 -7.89 0.88
N LEU A 6 -14.39 -8.73 1.75
CA LEU A 6 -13.03 -8.57 2.28
C LEU A 6 -11.98 -8.61 1.16
N TYR A 7 -12.12 -9.56 0.23
CA TYR A 7 -11.26 -9.67 -0.95
C TYR A 7 -11.26 -8.38 -1.79
N LYS A 8 -12.45 -7.84 -2.11
CA LYS A 8 -12.55 -6.57 -2.83
C LYS A 8 -11.89 -5.41 -2.08
N LEU A 9 -12.05 -5.36 -0.77
CA LEU A 9 -11.52 -4.29 0.07
C LEU A 9 -9.97 -4.31 0.07
N ILE A 10 -9.38 -5.50 0.16
CA ILE A 10 -7.94 -5.71 0.01
C ILE A 10 -7.46 -5.25 -1.38
N THR A 11 -8.15 -5.64 -2.45
CA THR A 11 -7.78 -5.21 -3.81
C THR A 11 -7.83 -3.70 -3.98
N VAL A 12 -8.87 -3.03 -3.45
CA VAL A 12 -8.94 -1.56 -3.48
C VAL A 12 -7.77 -0.94 -2.70
N TYR A 13 -7.42 -1.51 -1.55
CA TYR A 13 -6.30 -1.03 -0.75
C TYR A 13 -4.94 -1.21 -1.45
N GLU A 14 -4.74 -2.31 -2.16
CA GLU A 14 -3.56 -2.51 -3.02
C GLU A 14 -3.44 -1.41 -4.08
N TRP A 15 -4.55 -1.04 -4.74
CA TRP A 15 -4.55 0.06 -5.71
C TRP A 15 -4.18 1.41 -5.06
N ILE A 16 -4.63 1.67 -3.82
CA ILE A 16 -4.24 2.89 -3.08
C ILE A 16 -2.72 2.91 -2.84
N LEU A 17 -2.12 1.79 -2.45
CA LEU A 17 -0.67 1.69 -2.25
C LEU A 17 0.11 1.85 -3.57
N ILE A 18 -0.40 1.31 -4.67
CA ILE A 18 0.18 1.49 -6.00
C ILE A 18 0.16 2.96 -6.41
N ILE A 19 -0.97 3.66 -6.23
CA ILE A 19 -1.08 5.10 -6.50
C ILE A 19 -0.10 5.89 -5.63
N TYR A 20 -0.02 5.56 -4.34
CA TYR A 20 0.98 6.13 -3.43
C TYR A 20 2.41 5.91 -3.95
N ALA A 21 2.72 4.74 -4.53
CA ALA A 21 4.02 4.46 -5.15
C ALA A 21 4.36 5.40 -6.29
N PHE A 22 3.42 5.59 -7.23
CA PHE A 22 3.62 6.53 -8.33
C PHE A 22 3.81 7.97 -7.80
N MET A 23 3.07 8.36 -6.77
CA MET A 23 3.21 9.66 -6.13
C MET A 23 4.53 9.82 -5.36
N SER A 24 5.07 8.73 -4.82
CA SER A 24 6.36 8.76 -4.11
C SER A 24 7.53 9.18 -5.00
N TRP A 25 7.36 9.13 -6.32
CA TRP A 25 8.34 9.62 -7.28
C TRP A 25 8.03 11.03 -7.81
N ALA A 26 6.77 11.49 -7.69
CA ALA A 26 6.31 12.80 -8.13
C ALA A 26 6.03 13.75 -6.93
N PRO A 27 7.00 14.59 -6.52
CA PRO A 27 6.89 15.43 -5.32
C PRO A 27 5.71 16.41 -5.35
N ASP A 28 5.36 16.97 -6.51
CA ASP A 28 4.23 17.91 -6.65
C ASP A 28 2.88 17.28 -6.29
N ILE A 29 2.71 15.99 -6.59
CA ILE A 29 1.45 15.27 -6.33
C ILE A 29 1.31 14.95 -4.84
N ARG A 30 2.41 14.61 -4.16
CA ARG A 30 2.40 14.38 -2.69
C ARG A 30 1.93 15.61 -1.91
N ASN A 31 2.28 16.81 -2.35
CA ASN A 31 1.91 18.05 -1.67
C ASN A 31 0.46 18.49 -1.90
N SER A 32 -0.23 17.88 -2.88
CA SER A 32 -1.63 18.17 -3.18
C SER A 32 -2.59 17.68 -2.08
N GLN A 33 -3.84 18.15 -2.09
CA GLN A 33 -4.86 17.67 -1.14
C GLN A 33 -5.12 16.17 -1.29
N VAL A 34 -5.21 15.68 -2.53
CA VAL A 34 -5.35 14.25 -2.84
C VAL A 34 -4.12 13.48 -2.38
N GLY A 35 -2.95 14.07 -2.61
CA GLY A 35 -1.65 13.74 -2.03
C GLY A 35 -1.71 13.24 -0.60
N ARG A 36 -2.10 14.18 0.27
CA ARG A 36 -2.18 13.99 1.71
C ARG A 36 -3.24 12.98 2.13
N ILE A 37 -4.33 12.85 1.38
CA ILE A 37 -5.38 11.86 1.68
C ILE A 37 -4.84 10.45 1.44
N ILE A 38 -4.23 10.23 0.27
CA ILE A 38 -3.66 8.92 -0.09
C ILE A 38 -2.54 8.55 0.89
N GLU A 39 -1.66 9.49 1.22
CA GLU A 39 -0.62 9.27 2.24
C GLU A 39 -1.22 8.85 3.59
N LYS A 40 -2.28 9.53 4.07
CA LYS A 40 -2.95 9.16 5.32
C LYS A 40 -3.57 7.75 5.27
N LEU A 41 -4.07 7.31 4.12
CA LEU A 41 -4.63 5.97 3.96
C LEU A 41 -3.54 4.88 3.89
N SER A 42 -2.40 5.19 3.27
CA SER A 42 -1.29 4.25 3.09
C SER A 42 -0.40 4.13 4.32
N ARG A 43 -0.16 5.22 5.05
CA ARG A 43 0.81 5.26 6.18
C ARG A 43 0.57 4.23 7.28
N PRO A 44 -0.66 3.95 7.74
CA PRO A 44 -0.88 2.97 8.80
C PRO A 44 -0.28 1.59 8.46
N PHE A 45 -0.46 1.13 7.22
CA PHE A 45 0.10 -0.15 6.78
C PHE A 45 1.59 -0.06 6.46
N LEU A 46 2.02 1.01 5.79
CA LEU A 46 3.44 1.21 5.47
C LEU A 46 4.31 1.36 6.74
N SER A 47 3.77 1.93 7.81
CA SER A 47 4.50 2.16 9.07
C SER A 47 4.98 0.87 9.76
N ILE A 48 4.36 -0.27 9.44
CA ILE A 48 4.80 -1.59 9.91
C ILE A 48 6.21 -1.90 9.39
N PHE A 49 6.55 -1.35 8.22
CA PHE A 49 7.80 -1.59 7.51
C PHE A 49 8.82 -0.45 7.70
N ASP A 50 8.49 0.65 8.40
CA ASP A 50 9.38 1.81 8.62
C ASP A 50 10.72 1.45 9.29
N ARG A 51 10.76 0.34 10.03
CA ARG A 51 11.98 -0.16 10.68
C ARG A 51 12.97 -0.79 9.71
N LEU A 52 12.55 -1.06 8.48
CA LEU A 52 13.38 -1.65 7.44
C LEU A 52 14.04 -0.52 6.63
N PRO A 53 15.36 -0.54 6.40
CA PRO A 53 16.06 0.48 5.62
C PRO A 53 15.80 0.28 4.11
N LEU A 54 14.56 0.51 3.67
CA LEU A 54 14.10 0.27 2.29
C LEU A 54 14.08 1.52 1.42
N GLN A 55 14.52 2.66 1.97
CA GLN A 55 14.62 3.90 1.22
C GLN A 55 16.00 3.96 0.56
N PHE A 56 16.03 3.82 -0.78
CA PHE A 56 17.26 3.83 -1.56
C PHE A 56 17.20 4.97 -2.58
N GLY A 57 18.16 5.89 -2.52
CA GLY A 57 18.31 6.95 -3.51
C GLY A 57 17.07 7.84 -3.70
N GLY A 58 16.25 8.02 -2.66
CA GLY A 58 15.00 8.79 -2.72
C GLY A 58 13.77 8.01 -3.21
N ILE A 59 13.91 6.72 -3.51
CA ILE A 59 12.81 5.81 -3.85
C ILE A 59 12.40 5.00 -2.63
N ASP A 60 11.10 4.91 -2.38
CA ASP A 60 10.52 4.19 -1.25
C ASP A 60 10.15 2.75 -1.65
N PHE A 61 11.09 1.80 -1.50
CA PHE A 61 10.84 0.38 -1.80
C PHE A 61 9.95 -0.31 -0.78
N THR A 62 9.61 0.36 0.33
CA THR A 62 8.64 -0.11 1.34
C THR A 62 7.34 -0.54 0.69
N ILE A 63 6.95 0.14 -0.39
CA ILE A 63 5.69 -0.10 -1.10
C ILE A 63 5.67 -1.45 -1.80
N VAL A 64 6.80 -1.89 -2.35
CA VAL A 64 6.91 -3.21 -2.98
C VAL A 64 6.67 -4.30 -1.94
N LEU A 65 7.32 -4.19 -0.78
CA LEU A 65 7.17 -5.12 0.34
C LEU A 65 5.74 -5.12 0.89
N ALA A 66 5.13 -3.95 1.00
CA ALA A 66 3.74 -3.79 1.42
C ALA A 66 2.77 -4.50 0.47
N ILE A 67 2.92 -4.33 -0.84
CA ILE A 67 2.08 -5.00 -1.85
C ILE A 67 2.29 -6.52 -1.80
N VAL A 68 3.54 -6.99 -1.68
CA VAL A 68 3.84 -8.42 -1.54
C VAL A 68 3.18 -9.01 -0.29
N ALA A 69 3.23 -8.30 0.84
CA ALA A 69 2.57 -8.71 2.07
C ALA A 69 1.04 -8.79 1.92
N LEU A 70 0.41 -7.80 1.29
CA LEU A 70 -1.02 -7.81 0.99
C LEU A 70 -1.43 -8.98 0.09
N ASN A 71 -0.65 -9.25 -0.96
CA ASN A 71 -0.88 -10.39 -1.85
C ASN A 71 -0.77 -11.72 -1.10
N ALA A 72 0.19 -11.85 -0.18
CA ALA A 72 0.33 -13.04 0.65
C ALA A 72 -0.89 -13.22 1.57
N ILE A 73 -1.38 -12.14 2.21
CA ILE A 73 -2.58 -12.15 3.04
C ILE A 73 -3.81 -12.53 2.20
N GLN A 74 -3.94 -11.97 0.99
CA GLN A 74 -5.05 -12.27 0.08
C GLN A 74 -5.06 -13.73 -0.35
N ARG A 75 -3.88 -14.31 -0.66
CA ARG A 75 -3.75 -15.74 -0.98
C ARG A 75 -4.09 -16.64 0.20
N LEU A 76 -3.64 -16.28 1.41
CA LEU A 76 -3.99 -17.01 2.62
C LEU A 76 -5.50 -16.99 2.84
N LEU A 77 -6.15 -15.83 2.66
CA LEU A 77 -7.60 -15.67 2.75
C LEU A 77 -8.37 -16.54 1.75
N LEU A 78 -7.88 -16.67 0.52
CA LEU A 78 -8.48 -17.55 -0.49
C LEU A 78 -8.30 -19.03 -0.16
N MET A 79 -7.22 -19.40 0.52
CA MET A 79 -6.95 -20.79 0.90
C MET A 79 -7.87 -21.28 2.03
N ILE A 80 -8.31 -20.37 2.91
CA ILE A 80 -9.20 -20.66 4.04
C ILE A 80 -10.68 -20.40 3.74
N ALA A 81 -11.00 -19.85 2.57
CA ALA A 81 -12.34 -19.52 2.10
C ALA A 81 -13.04 -20.72 1.44
#